data_AF-Q7RFJ5-F1
#
_entry.id   AF-Q7RFJ5-F1
#
_cell.length_a   1.000
_cell.length_b   1.000
_cell.length_c   1.000
_cell.angle_alpha   90.00
_cell.angle_beta   90.00
_cell.angle_gamma   90.00
#
_symmetry.space_group_name_H-M   'P 1'
#
loop_
_entity.id
_entity.type
_entity.pdbx_description
1 polymer ?
#
loop_
_entity_poly.entity_id
_entity_poly.type
_entity_poly.pdbx_seq_one_letter_code
_entity_poly.pdbx_strand_id
1 'polypeptide(L)'
;MNRNKANNNVINLLINEIKLNEQSENATNLPNEKGINIAKSFLNINDSGFCTQSEDSSLCCCGCFTPVCYQSQRHEYYVNQYRSLFAVNVKINKETILYENEINITKSDNKIQQNECQDIKKQNKEKSETYNPVFCVNCNNHIAYFEIENSIFHFFDVLPD
;
A
#
# COMPACT_ATOMS: atom_id res chain seq x y z
N MET A 1 14.42 60.29 -25.68
CA MET A 1 14.40 59.41 -24.47
C MET A 1 14.36 57.95 -24.91
N ASN A 2 15.25 57.11 -24.34
CA ASN A 2 15.71 55.82 -24.88
C ASN A 2 14.66 54.68 -24.85
N ARG A 3 14.05 54.36 -26.01
CA ARG A 3 13.18 53.19 -26.21
C ARG A 3 13.88 51.84 -25.94
N ASN A 4 15.19 51.77 -26.14
CA ASN A 4 15.99 50.55 -25.90
C ASN A 4 16.13 50.19 -24.41
N LYS A 5 16.02 51.17 -23.50
CA LYS A 5 16.14 50.92 -22.06
C LYS A 5 14.84 50.33 -21.47
N ALA A 6 13.69 50.71 -22.03
CA ALA A 6 12.40 50.17 -21.62
C ALA A 6 12.21 48.71 -22.09
N ASN A 7 12.59 48.40 -23.33
CA ASN A 7 12.48 47.03 -23.87
C ASN A 7 13.38 46.03 -23.13
N ASN A 8 14.60 46.44 -22.75
CA ASN A 8 15.49 45.61 -21.94
C ASN A 8 14.94 45.37 -20.53
N ASN A 9 14.21 46.33 -19.95
CA ASN A 9 13.59 46.16 -18.64
C ASN A 9 12.41 45.19 -18.67
N VAL A 10 11.58 45.23 -19.73
CA VAL A 10 10.45 44.29 -19.89
C VAL A 10 10.95 42.87 -20.15
N ILE A 11 11.98 42.71 -20.97
CA ILE A 11 12.63 41.41 -21.21
C ILE A 11 13.22 40.84 -19.92
N ASN A 12 13.90 41.66 -19.11
CA ASN A 12 14.46 41.23 -17.82
C ASN A 12 13.37 40.87 -16.80
N LEU A 13 12.22 41.55 -16.81
CA LEU A 13 11.07 41.21 -15.97
C LEU A 13 10.47 39.84 -16.36
N LEU A 14 10.28 39.58 -17.65
CA LEU A 14 9.77 38.29 -18.14
C LEU A 14 10.75 37.13 -17.90
N ILE A 15 12.06 37.36 -18.04
CA ILE A 15 13.09 36.36 -17.71
C ILE A 15 13.08 36.04 -16.20
N ASN A 16 12.83 37.04 -15.35
CA ASN A 16 12.74 36.82 -13.90
C ASN A 16 11.46 36.07 -13.51
N GLU A 17 10.33 36.34 -14.15
CA GLU A 17 9.08 35.57 -13.94
C GLU A 17 9.20 34.11 -14.42
N ILE A 18 9.87 33.85 -15.55
CA ILE A 18 10.15 32.49 -16.02
C ILE A 18 11.08 31.76 -15.04
N LYS A 19 12.13 32.42 -14.53
CA LYS A 19 13.03 31.85 -13.50
C LYS A 19 12.34 31.58 -12.17
N LEU A 20 11.34 32.38 -11.79
CA LEU A 20 10.54 32.16 -10.59
C LEU A 20 9.57 30.98 -10.76
N ASN A 21 9.02 30.77 -11.96
CA ASN A 21 8.14 29.63 -12.26
C ASN A 21 8.90 28.32 -12.55
N GLU A 22 10.15 28.37 -13.05
CA GLU A 22 11.01 27.19 -13.19
C GLU A 22 11.54 26.67 -11.83
N GLN A 23 11.51 27.51 -10.78
CA GLN A 23 11.90 27.09 -9.42
C GLN A 23 10.79 26.34 -8.66
N SER A 24 9.55 26.32 -9.14
CA SER A 24 8.49 25.48 -8.55
C SER A 24 8.44 24.05 -9.08
N GLU A 25 9.23 23.70 -10.10
CA GLU A 25 9.23 22.34 -10.68
C GLU A 25 10.54 21.57 -10.51
N ASN A 26 11.52 22.09 -9.76
CA ASN A 26 12.75 21.34 -9.42
C ASN A 26 13.16 21.53 -7.95
N ALA A 27 12.28 21.11 -7.05
CA ALA A 27 12.56 21.02 -5.63
C ALA A 27 12.47 19.57 -5.14
N THR A 28 13.54 18.80 -5.34
CA THR A 28 13.87 17.72 -4.39
C THR A 28 14.21 18.35 -3.04
N ASN A 29 13.18 18.71 -2.27
CA ASN A 29 13.34 19.11 -0.88
C ASN A 29 12.99 17.91 0.00
N LEU A 30 14.02 17.18 0.38
CA LEU A 30 13.97 16.32 1.57
C LEU A 30 13.50 17.20 2.75
N PRO A 31 12.43 16.84 3.47
CA PRO A 31 11.98 17.67 4.58
C PRO A 31 13.07 17.67 5.66
N ASN A 32 13.50 18.88 6.01
CA ASN A 32 14.37 19.13 7.14
C ASN A 32 13.72 18.59 8.43
N GLU A 33 14.47 17.80 9.21
CA GLU A 33 13.98 17.11 10.42
C GLU A 33 13.24 18.03 11.41
N LYS A 34 13.58 19.32 11.42
CA LYS A 34 12.93 20.34 12.24
C LYS A 34 11.47 20.62 11.82
N GLY A 35 11.15 20.59 10.52
CA GLY A 35 9.79 20.80 10.02
C GLY A 35 8.87 19.60 10.32
N ILE A 36 9.42 18.39 10.27
CA ILE A 36 8.72 17.14 10.58
C ILE A 36 8.24 17.13 12.04
N ASN A 37 9.13 17.49 12.98
CA ASN A 37 8.79 17.48 14.41
C ASN A 37 7.72 18.51 14.78
N ILE A 38 7.69 19.65 14.08
CA ILE A 38 6.66 20.67 14.27
C ILE A 38 5.29 20.15 13.78
N ALA A 39 5.23 19.58 12.57
CA ALA A 39 4.00 19.00 12.04
C ALA A 39 3.47 17.83 12.91
N LYS A 40 4.36 16.96 13.41
CA LYS A 40 4.02 15.88 14.35
C LYS A 40 3.36 16.40 15.63
N SER A 41 3.83 17.54 16.15
CA SER A 41 3.28 18.14 17.38
C SER A 41 1.86 18.72 17.20
N PHE A 42 1.51 19.18 15.99
CA PHE A 42 0.19 19.75 15.70
C PHE A 42 -0.87 18.71 15.39
N LEU A 43 -0.48 17.55 14.86
CA LEU A 43 -1.41 16.53 14.38
C LEU A 43 -1.65 15.39 15.40
N ASN A 44 -0.97 15.39 16.56
CA ASN A 44 -1.04 14.33 17.58
C ASN A 44 -0.93 12.91 17.00
N ILE A 45 -0.06 12.75 15.99
CA ILE A 45 0.19 11.48 15.31
C ILE A 45 1.22 10.74 16.13
N ASN A 46 0.79 9.69 16.83
CA ASN A 46 1.71 8.67 17.32
C ASN A 46 2.22 7.89 16.11
N ASP A 47 3.53 7.89 15.90
CA ASP A 47 4.24 7.17 14.84
C ASP A 47 3.74 5.71 14.73
N SER A 48 2.85 5.48 13.78
CA SER A 48 2.65 4.18 13.14
C SER A 48 2.85 4.42 11.65
N GLY A 49 4.13 4.45 11.26
CA GLY A 49 4.56 4.22 9.88
C GLY A 49 3.86 5.02 8.78
N PHE A 50 3.91 6.36 8.83
CA PHE A 50 3.64 7.14 7.61
C PHE A 50 4.88 7.11 6.71
N CYS A 51 5.06 5.97 6.03
CA CYS A 51 6.07 5.78 4.99
C CYS A 51 5.56 6.43 3.69
N THR A 52 5.95 7.67 3.40
CA THR A 52 5.72 8.30 2.10
C THR A 52 6.66 7.73 1.04
N GLN A 53 6.46 6.49 0.57
CA GLN A 53 7.19 5.96 -0.59
C GLN A 53 6.29 5.05 -1.45
N SER A 54 6.08 5.47 -2.70
CA SER A 54 5.31 4.86 -3.79
C SER A 54 3.82 4.68 -3.52
N GLU A 55 3.06 5.76 -3.69
CA GLU A 55 1.60 5.70 -3.76
C GLU A 55 1.20 5.05 -5.09
N ASP A 56 0.40 3.99 -4.97
CA ASP A 56 -0.44 3.39 -6.02
C ASP A 56 0.28 2.67 -7.16
N SER A 57 0.79 1.46 -6.89
CA SER A 57 1.20 0.52 -7.96
C SER A 57 0.00 -0.32 -8.41
N SER A 58 -0.19 -0.42 -9.73
CA SER A 58 -1.08 -1.41 -10.31
C SER A 58 -0.46 -2.81 -10.16
N LEU A 59 -1.32 -3.80 -9.94
CA LEU A 59 -0.92 -5.18 -9.68
C LEU A 59 -1.45 -6.08 -10.78
N CYS A 60 -0.60 -6.99 -11.24
CA CYS A 60 -0.93 -8.04 -12.19
C CYS A 60 -0.80 -9.43 -11.53
N CYS A 61 -1.65 -10.38 -11.93
CA CYS A 61 -1.53 -11.77 -11.48
C CYS A 61 -0.22 -12.39 -11.99
N CYS A 62 0.58 -13.01 -11.13
CA CYS A 62 1.85 -13.64 -11.54
C CYS A 62 1.69 -14.82 -12.53
N GLY A 63 0.51 -15.46 -12.56
CA GLY A 63 0.27 -16.64 -13.40
C GLY A 63 -0.18 -16.33 -14.82
N CYS A 64 -0.81 -15.16 -15.06
CA CYS A 64 -1.42 -14.84 -16.35
C CYS A 64 -1.37 -13.35 -16.73
N PHE A 65 -0.68 -12.53 -15.94
CA PHE A 65 -0.50 -11.09 -16.15
C PHE A 65 -1.80 -10.28 -16.30
N THR A 66 -2.94 -10.85 -15.89
CA THR A 66 -4.21 -10.11 -15.85
C THR A 66 -4.13 -9.05 -14.74
N PRO A 67 -4.49 -7.78 -15.01
CA PRO A 67 -4.56 -6.76 -13.97
C PRO A 67 -5.55 -7.16 -12.88
N VAL A 68 -5.14 -7.11 -11.61
CA VAL A 68 -5.96 -7.50 -10.45
C VAL A 68 -6.23 -6.35 -9.49
N CYS A 69 -5.46 -5.27 -9.60
CA CYS A 69 -5.66 -4.06 -8.83
C CYS A 69 -5.06 -2.87 -9.58
N TYR A 70 -5.69 -1.71 -9.53
CA TYR A 70 -5.14 -0.48 -10.13
C TYR A 70 -4.55 0.48 -9.10
N GLN A 71 -4.86 0.28 -7.82
CA GLN A 71 -4.46 1.16 -6.75
C GLN A 71 -4.14 0.32 -5.51
N SER A 72 -2.86 0.22 -5.16
CA SER A 72 -2.42 -0.55 -4.01
C SER A 72 -1.30 0.15 -3.24
N GLN A 73 -1.27 -0.11 -1.95
CA GLN A 73 -0.21 0.28 -1.04
C GLN A 73 0.67 -0.93 -0.75
N ARG A 74 1.99 -0.77 -0.78
CA ARG A 74 2.90 -1.83 -0.31
C ARG A 74 2.69 -2.07 1.19
N HIS A 75 2.62 -3.34 1.60
CA HIS A 75 2.48 -3.70 3.01
C HIS A 75 3.70 -3.20 3.82
N GLU A 76 3.45 -2.63 5.01
CA GLU A 76 4.50 -2.03 5.85
C GLU A 76 5.60 -3.04 6.24
N TYR A 77 5.19 -4.21 6.71
CA TYR A 77 6.12 -5.27 7.13
C TYR A 77 6.60 -6.21 6.01
N TYR A 78 5.75 -6.54 5.01
CA TYR A 78 6.04 -7.55 4.00
C TYR A 78 6.26 -6.90 2.64
N VAL A 79 7.52 -6.76 2.25
CA VAL A 79 7.94 -6.03 1.04
C VAL A 79 7.29 -6.55 -0.26
N ASN A 80 6.95 -7.85 -0.32
CA ASN A 80 6.35 -8.50 -1.49
C ASN A 80 4.82 -8.66 -1.39
N GLN A 81 4.18 -7.98 -0.43
CA GLN A 81 2.73 -7.99 -0.27
C GLN A 81 2.17 -6.58 -0.43
N TYR A 82 0.91 -6.51 -0.85
CA TYR A 82 0.23 -5.27 -1.14
C TYR A 82 -1.15 -5.27 -0.52
N ARG A 83 -1.59 -4.10 -0.04
CA ARG A 83 -2.92 -3.88 0.52
C ARG A 83 -3.72 -2.97 -0.41
N SER A 84 -5.00 -3.26 -0.56
CA SER A 84 -5.92 -2.38 -1.29
C SER A 84 -7.35 -2.51 -0.78
N LEU A 85 -8.12 -1.44 -0.95
CA LEU A 85 -9.57 -1.43 -0.74
C LEU A 85 -10.34 -2.05 -1.91
N PHE A 86 -9.74 -2.08 -3.10
CA PHE A 86 -10.42 -2.48 -4.33
C PHE A 86 -9.61 -3.51 -5.12
N ALA A 87 -10.31 -4.45 -5.73
CA ALA A 87 -9.74 -5.47 -6.60
C ALA A 87 -10.62 -5.62 -7.85
N VAL A 88 -9.97 -5.94 -8.97
CA VAL A 88 -10.63 -6.22 -10.26
C VAL A 88 -10.20 -7.60 -10.73
N ASN A 89 -10.99 -8.27 -11.57
CA ASN A 89 -10.65 -9.59 -12.12
C ASN A 89 -10.30 -10.64 -11.03
N VAL A 90 -10.96 -10.56 -9.88
CA VAL A 90 -10.82 -11.51 -8.78
C VAL A 90 -12.16 -12.14 -8.37
N LYS A 91 -12.09 -13.34 -7.79
CA LYS A 91 -13.20 -14.11 -7.22
C LYS A 91 -12.91 -14.37 -5.75
N ILE A 92 -13.76 -13.88 -4.86
CA ILE A 92 -13.70 -14.12 -3.42
C ILE A 92 -14.49 -15.40 -3.11
N ASN A 93 -13.86 -16.38 -2.48
CA ASN A 93 -14.56 -17.56 -1.98
C ASN A 93 -15.13 -17.27 -0.58
N LYS A 94 -16.38 -16.80 -0.55
CA LYS A 94 -17.10 -16.44 0.70
C LYS A 94 -17.55 -17.64 1.53
N GLU A 95 -17.52 -18.85 0.97
CA GLU A 95 -17.91 -20.07 1.68
C GLU A 95 -16.82 -20.52 2.66
N THR A 96 -15.57 -20.11 2.42
CA THR A 96 -14.42 -20.44 3.26
C THR A 96 -14.03 -19.24 4.10
N ILE A 97 -14.16 -19.38 5.42
CA ILE A 97 -13.66 -18.41 6.40
C ILE A 97 -12.40 -18.99 7.03
N LEU A 98 -11.31 -18.25 6.93
CA LEU A 98 -10.02 -18.58 7.52
C LEU A 98 -9.76 -17.63 8.69
N TYR A 99 -9.10 -18.14 9.72
CA TYR A 99 -8.63 -17.33 10.84
C TYR A 99 -7.13 -17.03 10.67
N GLU A 100 -6.66 -15.87 11.13
CA GLU A 100 -5.25 -15.43 10.99
C GLU A 100 -4.23 -16.50 11.44
N ASN A 101 -4.57 -17.23 12.51
CA ASN A 101 -3.75 -18.31 13.04
C ASN A 101 -3.67 -19.53 12.11
N GLU A 102 -4.60 -19.74 11.19
CA GLU A 102 -4.59 -20.86 10.24
C GLU A 102 -3.78 -20.56 8.98
N ILE A 103 -3.62 -19.28 8.62
CA ILE A 103 -2.90 -18.82 7.43
C ILE A 103 -1.38 -18.98 7.62
N ASN A 104 -0.87 -18.56 8.79
CA ASN A 104 0.57 -18.49 9.08
C ASN A 104 1.23 -19.83 9.47
N ILE A 105 0.48 -20.92 9.64
CA ILE A 105 1.02 -22.22 10.07
C ILE A 105 1.76 -22.96 8.93
N THR A 106 1.57 -22.54 7.69
CA THR A 106 2.05 -23.30 6.52
C THR A 106 3.52 -23.01 6.17
N LYS A 107 4.48 -23.29 7.06
CA LYS A 107 5.90 -23.53 6.68
C LYS A 107 6.87 -24.06 7.75
N SER A 108 6.50 -24.23 9.02
CA SER A 108 7.42 -24.80 10.03
C SER A 108 6.80 -26.00 10.76
N ASP A 109 7.44 -27.15 10.57
CA ASP A 109 7.41 -28.34 11.42
C ASP A 109 6.09 -29.12 11.52
N ASN A 110 5.87 -29.96 10.50
CA ASN A 110 5.26 -31.27 10.71
C ASN A 110 6.14 -32.12 11.64
N LYS A 111 6.02 -31.94 12.95
CA LYS A 111 6.28 -32.98 13.95
C LYS A 111 5.65 -32.59 15.29
N ILE A 112 4.65 -33.40 15.68
CA ILE A 112 4.32 -33.73 17.08
C ILE A 112 3.64 -32.55 17.80
N GLN A 113 2.35 -32.55 18.15
CA GLN A 113 1.61 -33.56 18.89
C GLN A 113 0.12 -33.23 18.75
N GLN A 114 -0.65 -34.21 18.30
CA GLN A 114 -2.09 -34.21 18.53
C GLN A 114 -2.33 -34.43 20.03
N ASN A 115 -3.36 -33.77 20.55
CA ASN A 115 -3.99 -33.98 21.87
C ASN A 115 -3.43 -33.12 23.00
N GLU A 116 -4.06 -31.95 23.19
CA GLU A 116 -4.32 -31.20 24.45
C GLU A 116 -4.32 -29.68 24.21
N CYS A 117 -5.31 -29.16 23.47
CA CYS A 117 -5.55 -27.71 23.43
C CYS A 117 -6.95 -27.37 22.86
N GLN A 118 -7.98 -28.15 23.20
CA GLN A 118 -9.33 -27.85 22.68
C GLN A 118 -10.01 -26.70 23.45
N ASP A 119 -9.61 -26.43 24.68
CA ASP A 119 -10.26 -25.42 25.53
C ASP A 119 -9.64 -24.01 25.39
N ILE A 120 -8.34 -23.90 25.09
CA ILE A 120 -7.67 -22.60 24.86
C ILE A 120 -8.05 -22.01 23.48
N LYS A 121 -8.37 -22.86 22.50
CA LYS A 121 -8.75 -22.43 21.14
C LYS A 121 -10.12 -21.75 21.05
N LYS A 122 -11.03 -22.01 21.99
CA LYS A 122 -12.38 -21.39 21.99
C LYS A 122 -12.38 -19.95 22.48
N GLN A 123 -11.52 -19.59 23.44
CA GLN A 123 -11.51 -18.24 24.02
C GLN A 123 -10.80 -17.20 23.16
N ASN A 124 -9.85 -17.60 22.31
CA ASN A 124 -9.14 -16.70 21.38
C ASN A 124 -9.86 -16.49 20.03
N LYS A 125 -10.99 -17.15 19.80
CA LYS A 125 -11.72 -17.11 18.53
C LYS A 125 -12.55 -15.83 18.34
N GLU A 126 -12.85 -15.13 19.43
CA GLU A 126 -13.66 -13.89 19.41
C GLU A 126 -12.87 -12.64 19.02
N LYS A 127 -11.53 -12.72 18.94
CA LYS A 127 -10.66 -11.58 18.56
C LYS A 127 -9.76 -11.84 17.35
N SER A 128 -9.86 -13.01 16.72
CA SER A 128 -9.03 -13.35 15.57
C SER A 128 -9.63 -12.75 14.30
N GLU A 129 -8.82 -12.01 13.54
CA GLU A 129 -9.16 -11.50 12.21
C GLU A 129 -9.59 -12.67 11.30
N THR A 130 -10.58 -12.39 10.44
CA THR A 130 -11.20 -13.38 9.57
C THR A 130 -11.06 -13.01 8.11
N TYR A 131 -10.79 -14.03 7.29
CA TYR A 131 -10.40 -13.85 5.89
C TYR A 131 -11.15 -14.79 4.97
N ASN A 132 -11.42 -14.33 3.75
CA ASN A 132 -11.83 -15.17 2.63
C ASN A 132 -10.68 -15.28 1.60
N PRO A 133 -10.38 -16.48 1.06
CA PRO A 133 -9.37 -16.59 0.02
C PRO A 133 -9.87 -16.00 -1.30
N VAL A 134 -8.96 -15.36 -2.04
CA VAL A 134 -9.24 -14.62 -3.28
C VAL A 134 -8.40 -15.17 -4.43
N PHE A 135 -9.07 -15.43 -5.54
CA PHE A 135 -8.50 -16.08 -6.72
C PHE A 135 -8.60 -15.17 -7.94
N CYS A 136 -7.63 -15.23 -8.83
CA CYS A 136 -7.73 -14.60 -10.15
C CYS A 136 -8.87 -15.24 -10.95
N VAL A 137 -9.75 -14.45 -11.57
CA VAL A 137 -10.84 -15.01 -12.40
C VAL A 137 -10.35 -15.68 -13.68
N ASN A 138 -9.19 -15.26 -14.19
CA ASN A 138 -8.67 -15.72 -15.49
C ASN A 138 -7.95 -17.07 -15.39
N CYS A 139 -7.03 -17.24 -14.42
CA CYS A 139 -6.24 -18.46 -14.25
C CYS A 139 -6.53 -19.24 -12.96
N ASN A 140 -7.44 -18.74 -12.11
CA ASN A 140 -7.79 -19.34 -10.82
C ASN A 140 -6.61 -19.49 -9.84
N ASN A 141 -5.52 -18.75 -10.03
CA ASN A 141 -4.41 -18.69 -9.08
C ASN A 141 -4.87 -18.01 -7.78
N HIS A 142 -4.44 -18.52 -6.63
CA HIS A 142 -4.68 -17.90 -5.33
C HIS A 142 -3.72 -16.73 -5.15
N ILE A 143 -4.23 -15.51 -4.99
CA ILE A 143 -3.43 -14.28 -5.11
C ILE A 143 -3.69 -13.26 -4.00
N ALA A 144 -4.70 -13.48 -3.16
CA ALA A 144 -4.97 -12.59 -2.05
C ALA A 144 -5.83 -13.26 -0.97
N TYR A 145 -5.84 -12.64 0.21
CA TYR A 145 -6.88 -12.80 1.22
C TYR A 145 -7.73 -11.54 1.28
N PHE A 146 -9.04 -11.69 1.47
CA PHE A 146 -9.96 -10.59 1.74
C PHE A 146 -10.30 -10.60 3.22
N GLU A 147 -9.86 -9.56 3.92
CA GLU A 147 -10.15 -9.34 5.34
C GLU A 147 -11.58 -8.85 5.51
N ILE A 148 -12.39 -9.61 6.25
CA ILE A 148 -13.83 -9.39 6.33
C ILE A 148 -14.16 -8.14 7.16
N GLU A 149 -13.42 -7.88 8.24
CA GLU A 149 -13.73 -6.80 9.19
C GLU A 149 -13.46 -5.41 8.58
N ASN A 150 -12.25 -5.19 8.08
CA ASN A 150 -11.86 -3.90 7.50
C ASN A 150 -12.10 -3.81 5.98
N SER A 151 -12.58 -4.89 5.34
CA SER A 151 -12.80 -4.96 3.89
C SER A 151 -11.54 -4.63 3.07
N ILE A 152 -10.40 -5.19 3.47
CA ILE A 152 -9.10 -4.96 2.85
C ILE A 152 -8.64 -6.23 2.10
N PHE A 153 -8.13 -6.05 0.88
CA PHE A 153 -7.44 -7.10 0.15
C PHE A 153 -5.96 -7.11 0.52
N HIS A 154 -5.45 -8.28 0.85
CA HIS A 154 -4.03 -8.56 1.13
C HIS A 154 -3.48 -9.43 0.00
N PHE A 155 -2.87 -8.80 -0.99
CA PHE A 155 -2.30 -9.47 -2.16
C PHE A 155 -0.92 -10.04 -1.87
N PHE A 156 -0.69 -11.24 -2.41
CA PHE A 156 0.58 -11.95 -2.46
C PHE A 156 0.71 -12.63 -3.84
N ASP A 157 1.93 -13.00 -4.24
CA ASP A 157 2.18 -13.60 -5.56
C ASP A 157 1.58 -12.78 -6.72
N VAL A 158 1.79 -11.46 -6.66
CA VAL A 158 1.40 -10.48 -7.69
C VAL A 158 2.62 -9.70 -8.17
N LEU A 159 2.51 -9.14 -9.37
CA LEU A 159 3.56 -8.34 -9.99
C LEU A 159 3.13 -6.86 -9.94
N PRO A 160 3.87 -5.97 -9.26
CA PRO A 160 3.68 -4.53 -9.41
C PRO A 160 4.14 -4.08 -10.80
N ASP A 161 3.37 -3.19 -11.43
CA ASP A 161 3.79 -2.48 -12.64
C ASP A 161 4.76 -1.33 -12.32
#